data_AF-A0A6I8MEH8-F1
#
_entry.id   AF-A0A6I8MEH8-F1
#
_cell.length_a   1.000
_cell.length_b   1.000
_cell.length_c   1.000
_cell.angle_alpha   90.00
_cell.angle_beta   90.00
_cell.angle_gamma   90.00
#
_symmetry.space_group_name_H-M   'P 1'
#
loop_
_entity.id
_entity.type
_entity.pdbx_description
1 polymer ?
#
loop_
_entity_poly.entity_id
_entity_poly.type
_entity_poly.pdbx_seq_one_letter_code
_entity_poly.pdbx_strand_id
1 'polypeptide(L)'
;MELAGNDALEKGVEVERKGLGTPATRAGIIENLIYKGFIERDKKNLIATPKGKSLIEIVADTFKSAEMTAQWEMQLSEIAQGKISKKEFLEAIESEINKAVATYSK
;
A
#
# COMPACT_ATOMS: atom_id res chain seq x y z
N MET A 1 -2.97 -5.69 -9.60
CA MET A 1 -2.40 -4.44 -9.05
C MET A 1 -3.15 -3.21 -9.57
N GLU A 2 -3.42 -3.12 -10.88
CA GLU A 2 -4.11 -1.99 -11.54
C GLU A 2 -5.45 -1.56 -10.98
N LEU A 3 -6.19 -2.50 -10.39
CA LEU A 3 -7.54 -2.28 -9.89
C LEU A 3 -7.63 -2.27 -8.36
N ALA A 4 -6.52 -2.54 -7.66
CA ALA A 4 -6.53 -2.72 -6.22
C ALA A 4 -6.78 -1.39 -5.50
N GLY A 5 -7.79 -1.34 -4.62
CA GLY A 5 -8.15 -0.14 -3.85
C GLY A 5 -8.92 0.92 -4.63
N ASN A 6 -9.22 0.69 -5.92
CA ASN A 6 -9.97 1.66 -6.73
C ASN A 6 -11.43 1.78 -6.30
N ASP A 7 -11.96 0.77 -5.62
CA ASP A 7 -13.28 0.73 -5.00
C ASP A 7 -13.42 1.69 -3.82
N ALA A 8 -12.30 2.03 -3.17
CA ALA A 8 -12.25 3.02 -2.09
C ALA A 8 -12.14 4.47 -2.60
N LEU A 9 -11.90 4.69 -3.90
CA LEU A 9 -11.85 6.02 -4.48
C LEU A 9 -13.27 6.59 -4.61
N GLU A 10 -13.48 7.82 -4.15
CA GLU A 10 -14.75 8.51 -4.35
C GLU A 10 -15.04 8.72 -5.84
N LYS A 11 -16.31 8.56 -6.23
CA LYS A 11 -16.74 8.72 -7.63
C LYS A 11 -16.49 10.16 -8.09
N GLY A 12 -15.67 10.29 -9.14
CA GLY A 12 -15.35 11.59 -9.75
C GLY A 12 -14.09 12.25 -9.19
N VAL A 13 -13.38 11.63 -8.24
CA VAL A 13 -12.07 12.10 -7.80
C VAL A 13 -11.01 11.74 -8.85
N GLU A 14 -10.29 12.77 -9.29
CA GLU A 14 -9.14 12.62 -10.17
C GLU A 14 -7.87 12.49 -9.33
N VAL A 15 -7.38 11.25 -9.24
CA VAL A 15 -6.07 10.93 -8.65
C VAL A 15 -5.05 10.73 -9.75
N GLU A 16 -3.80 11.12 -9.50
CA GLU A 16 -2.69 10.93 -10.44
C GLU A 16 -2.47 9.44 -10.75
N ARG A 17 -2.77 8.56 -9.78
CA ARG A 17 -2.52 7.13 -9.87
C ARG A 17 -3.72 6.31 -9.41
N LYS A 18 -4.09 5.34 -10.22
CA LYS A 18 -5.13 4.34 -9.92
C LYS A 18 -4.48 2.97 -9.74
N GLY A 19 -4.99 2.23 -8.77
CA GLY A 19 -4.44 0.94 -8.36
C GLY A 19 -3.13 1.07 -7.58
N LEU A 20 -2.55 -0.07 -7.26
CA LEU A 20 -1.24 -0.12 -6.60
C LEU A 20 -0.09 0.03 -7.60
N GLY A 21 0.73 1.05 -7.36
CA GLY A 21 1.94 1.34 -8.11
C GLY A 21 1.69 1.82 -9.55
N THR A 22 2.78 2.16 -10.26
CA THR A 22 2.75 2.58 -11.66
C THR A 22 3.15 1.42 -12.58
N PRO A 23 2.84 1.46 -13.89
CA PRO A 23 3.30 0.45 -14.83
C PRO A 23 4.82 0.20 -14.76
N ALA A 24 5.60 1.25 -14.49
CA ALA A 24 7.06 1.18 -14.37
C ALA A 24 7.55 0.45 -13.11
N THR A 25 6.78 0.43 -12.02
CA THR A 25 7.23 -0.14 -10.73
C THR A 25 6.64 -1.51 -10.43
N ARG A 26 5.48 -1.87 -10.98
CA ARG A 26 4.75 -3.12 -10.66
C ARG A 26 5.59 -4.38 -10.87
N ALA A 27 6.23 -4.51 -12.03
CA ALA A 27 7.09 -5.66 -12.32
C ALA A 27 8.22 -5.78 -11.30
N GLY A 28 8.89 -4.66 -10.99
CA GLY A 28 9.97 -4.62 -10.00
C GLY A 28 9.52 -5.01 -8.59
N ILE A 29 8.31 -4.62 -8.17
CA ILE A 29 7.75 -5.02 -6.88
C ILE A 29 7.48 -6.53 -6.83
N ILE A 30 6.91 -7.11 -7.89
CA ILE A 30 6.68 -8.56 -7.96
C ILE A 30 8.02 -9.32 -7.87
N GLU A 31 9.04 -8.90 -8.63
CA GLU A 31 10.36 -9.52 -8.55
C GLU A 31 11.00 -9.38 -7.16
N ASN A 32 10.79 -8.24 -6.48
CA ASN A 32 11.29 -8.06 -5.12
C ASN A 32 10.63 -9.03 -4.12
N LEU A 33 9.32 -9.26 -4.25
CA LEU A 33 8.58 -10.21 -3.41
C LEU A 33 9.05 -11.66 -3.64
N ILE A 34 9.37 -12.02 -4.89
CA ILE A 34 9.97 -13.32 -5.23
C ILE A 34 11.37 -13.43 -4.62
N TYR A 35 12.22 -12.43 -4.84
CA TYR A 35 13.59 -12.39 -4.33
C TYR A 35 13.65 -12.52 -2.80
N LYS A 36 12.72 -11.88 -2.08
CA LYS A 36 12.61 -11.98 -0.60
C LYS A 36 11.99 -13.29 -0.11
N GLY A 37 11.49 -14.14 -1.02
CA GLY A 37 10.88 -15.44 -0.72
C GLY A 37 9.47 -15.34 -0.12
N PHE A 38 8.74 -14.24 -0.35
CA PHE A 38 7.36 -14.09 0.11
C PHE A 38 6.35 -14.71 -0.86
N ILE A 39 6.69 -14.73 -2.15
CA ILE A 39 5.91 -15.39 -3.19
C ILE A 39 6.84 -16.24 -4.07
N GLU A 40 6.31 -17.23 -4.74
CA GLU A 40 7.04 -18.07 -5.70
C GLU A 40 6.26 -18.22 -7.01
N ARG A 41 6.99 -18.55 -8.09
CA ARG A 41 6.39 -18.83 -9.40
C ARG A 41 6.12 -20.32 -9.51
N ASP A 42 4.86 -20.69 -9.63
CA ASP A 42 4.44 -22.03 -10.05
C ASP A 42 3.86 -21.96 -11.45
N LYS A 43 4.69 -22.29 -12.44
CA LYS A 43 4.38 -22.16 -13.88
C LYS A 43 3.94 -20.72 -14.22
N LYS A 44 2.64 -20.51 -14.45
CA LYS A 44 2.03 -19.21 -14.78
C LYS A 44 1.37 -18.52 -13.57
N ASN A 45 1.43 -19.15 -12.39
CA ASN A 45 0.83 -18.66 -11.17
C ASN A 45 1.88 -18.05 -10.24
N LEU A 46 1.44 -17.09 -9.43
CA LEU A 46 2.19 -16.59 -8.27
C LEU A 46 1.53 -17.11 -7.01
N ILE A 47 2.27 -17.82 -6.18
CA ILE A 47 1.76 -18.45 -4.96
C ILE A 47 2.45 -17.83 -3.75
N ALA A 48 1.67 -17.48 -2.71
CA ALA A 48 2.24 -17.01 -1.46
C ALA A 48 2.90 -18.15 -0.68
N THR A 49 4.17 -17.97 -0.30
CA THR A 49 4.91 -18.95 0.49
C THR A 49 4.41 -18.96 1.94
N PRO A 50 4.73 -19.97 2.76
CA PRO A 50 4.45 -19.95 4.20
C PRO A 50 5.00 -18.68 4.87
N LYS A 51 6.20 -18.26 4.51
CA LYS A 51 6.83 -17.01 4.99
C LYS A 51 6.00 -15.77 4.62
N GLY A 52 5.49 -15.69 3.38
CA GLY A 52 4.64 -14.60 2.93
C GLY A 52 3.31 -14.54 3.68
N LYS A 53 2.68 -15.69 3.93
CA LYS A 53 1.44 -15.78 4.71
C LYS A 53 1.65 -15.34 6.16
N SER A 54 2.70 -15.83 6.82
CA SER A 54 3.02 -15.40 8.19
C SER A 54 3.30 -13.90 8.28
N LEU A 55 3.96 -13.31 7.27
CA LEU A 55 4.15 -11.85 7.24
C LEU A 55 2.81 -11.10 7.21
N ILE A 56 1.88 -11.54 6.35
CA ILE A 56 0.54 -10.94 6.22
C ILE A 56 -0.24 -11.06 7.54
N GLU A 57 -0.08 -12.16 8.28
CA GLU A 57 -0.72 -12.34 9.59
C GLU A 57 -0.17 -11.40 10.67
N ILE A 58 1.12 -11.08 10.61
CA ILE A 58 1.79 -10.23 11.62
C ILE A 58 1.55 -8.75 11.33
N VAL A 59 1.57 -8.33 10.07
CA VAL A 59 1.43 -6.92 9.69
C VAL A 59 0.01 -6.42 10.01
N ALA A 60 -0.08 -5.23 10.63
CA ALA A 60 -1.33 -4.57 10.94
C ALA A 60 -2.24 -4.43 9.70
N ASP A 61 -3.54 -4.68 9.87
CA ASP A 61 -4.54 -4.68 8.79
C ASP A 61 -4.50 -3.42 7.93
N THR A 62 -4.31 -2.28 8.56
CA THR A 62 -4.16 -0.98 7.90
C THR A 62 -3.03 -0.95 6.87
N PHE A 63 -1.86 -1.51 7.17
CA PHE A 63 -0.68 -1.43 6.29
C PHE A 63 -0.63 -2.48 5.19
N LYS A 64 -1.44 -3.54 5.29
CA LYS A 64 -1.61 -4.52 4.20
C LYS A 64 -2.81 -4.24 3.30
N SER A 65 -3.59 -3.19 3.59
CA SER A 65 -4.76 -2.80 2.81
C SER A 65 -4.39 -1.97 1.57
N ALA A 66 -4.95 -2.34 0.42
CA ALA A 66 -4.84 -1.53 -0.80
C ALA A 66 -5.65 -0.22 -0.70
N GLU A 67 -6.70 -0.19 0.13
CA GLU A 67 -7.52 1.00 0.38
C GLU A 67 -6.69 2.12 1.02
N MET A 68 -5.80 1.79 1.97
CA MET A 68 -4.91 2.79 2.59
C MET A 68 -4.02 3.49 1.55
N THR A 69 -3.51 2.74 0.55
CA THR A 69 -2.74 3.36 -0.54
C THR A 69 -3.62 4.27 -1.40
N ALA A 70 -4.86 3.88 -1.68
CA ALA A 70 -5.79 4.72 -2.43
C ALA A 70 -6.11 6.04 -1.68
N GLN A 71 -6.32 5.96 -0.36
CA GLN A 71 -6.54 7.12 0.50
C GLN A 71 -5.34 8.07 0.49
N TRP A 72 -4.11 7.54 0.57
CA TRP A 72 -2.91 8.38 0.46
C TRP A 72 -2.78 9.05 -0.90
N GLU A 73 -3.06 8.35 -2.00
CA GLU A 73 -3.04 8.97 -3.35
C GLU A 73 -4.10 10.07 -3.49
N MET A 74 -5.27 9.93 -2.86
CA MET A 74 -6.26 11.00 -2.76
C MET A 74 -5.71 12.22 -2.00
N GLN A 75 -5.18 12.00 -0.81
CA GLN A 75 -4.61 13.09 0.01
C GLN A 75 -3.43 13.77 -0.69
N LEU A 76 -2.60 13.02 -1.41
CA LEU A 76 -1.51 13.57 -2.22
C LEU A 76 -2.05 14.46 -3.37
N SER A 77 -3.15 14.07 -4.01
CA SER A 77 -3.83 14.91 -5.02
C SER A 77 -4.37 16.20 -4.40
N GLU A 78 -4.96 16.12 -3.20
CA GLU A 78 -5.45 17.29 -2.47
C GLU A 78 -4.32 18.23 -2.03
N ILE A 79 -3.17 17.69 -1.63
CA ILE A 79 -1.95 18.47 -1.35
C ILE A 79 -1.46 19.17 -2.62
N ALA A 80 -1.42 18.48 -3.77
CA ALA A 80 -1.03 19.07 -5.04
C ALA A 80 -1.97 20.22 -5.47
N GLN A 81 -3.24 20.13 -5.10
CA GLN A 81 -4.25 21.18 -5.31
C GLN A 81 -4.22 22.28 -4.23
N GLY A 82 -3.37 22.16 -3.22
CA GLY A 82 -3.25 23.12 -2.11
C GLY A 82 -4.39 23.06 -1.08
N LYS A 83 -5.18 21.99 -1.05
CA LYS A 83 -6.34 21.82 -0.15
C LYS A 83 -5.96 21.28 1.23
N ILE A 84 -4.91 20.45 1.30
CA ILE A 84 -4.41 19.84 2.53
C ILE A 84 -2.96 20.26 2.76
N SER A 85 -2.57 20.47 4.02
CA SER A 85 -1.19 20.72 4.38
C SER A 85 -0.35 19.45 4.29
N LYS A 86 0.77 19.52 3.55
CA LYS A 86 1.79 18.45 3.54
C LYS A 86 2.25 18.09 4.96
N LYS A 87 2.35 19.08 5.86
CA LYS A 87 2.78 18.86 7.24
C LYS A 87 1.80 17.97 7.99
N GLU A 88 0.51 18.29 7.93
CA GLU A 88 -0.55 17.54 8.62
C GLU A 88 -0.62 16.09 8.11
N PHE A 89 -0.47 15.88 6.79
CA PHE A 89 -0.41 14.55 6.20
C PHE A 89 0.75 13.70 6.74
N LEU A 90 1.95 14.28 6.83
CA LEU A 90 3.12 13.56 7.36
C LEU A 90 2.99 13.28 8.87
N GLU A 91 2.47 14.24 9.65
CA GLU A 91 2.24 14.05 11.09
C GLU A 91 1.20 12.94 11.35
N ALA A 92 0.17 12.81 10.51
CA ALA A 92 -0.79 11.73 10.59
C ALA A 92 -0.14 10.36 10.34
N ILE A 93 0.66 10.23 9.26
CA ILE A 93 1.39 8.99 8.95
C ILE A 93 2.34 8.61 10.08
N GLU A 94 3.11 9.56 10.61
CA GLU A 94 4.05 9.31 11.70
C GLU A 94 3.31 8.83 12.96
N SER A 95 2.17 9.44 13.28
CA SER A 95 1.31 9.02 14.40
C SER A 95 0.80 7.58 14.23
N GLU A 96 0.36 7.20 13.03
CA GLU A 96 -0.08 5.83 12.73
C GLU A 96 1.05 4.81 12.86
N ILE A 97 2.23 5.12 12.31
CA ILE A 97 3.41 4.26 12.41
C ILE A 97 3.81 4.08 13.88
N ASN A 98 3.87 5.15 14.66
CA ASN A 98 4.24 5.08 16.08
C ASN A 98 3.25 4.23 16.88
N LYS A 99 1.95 4.33 16.62
CA LYS A 99 0.92 3.48 17.25
C LYS A 99 1.11 2.01 16.90
N ALA A 100 1.38 1.71 15.63
CA ALA A 100 1.62 0.34 15.20
C ALA A 100 2.89 -0.23 15.85
N VAL A 101 4.01 0.50 15.83
CA VAL A 101 5.26 0.07 16.49
C VAL A 101 5.02 -0.18 17.98
N ALA A 102 4.31 0.70 18.68
CA ALA A 102 3.98 0.52 20.10
C ALA A 102 3.13 -0.73 20.39
N THR A 103 2.38 -1.22 19.39
CA THR A 103 1.56 -2.43 19.51
C THR A 103 2.40 -3.71 19.46
N TYR A 104 3.47 -3.72 18.66
CA TYR A 104 4.34 -4.89 18.45
C TYR A 104 5.67 -4.86 19.22
N SER A 105 5.97 -3.76 19.93
CA SER A 105 7.18 -3.62 20.76
C SER A 105 6.96 -4.00 22.23
N LYS A 106 5.80 -4.56 22.55
CA LYS A 106 5.50 -5.20 23.85
C LYS A 106 5.73 -6.70 23.77
#